data_AF-A0A6J8EME3-F1
#
_entry.id   AF-A0A6J8EME3-F1
#
_cell.length_a   1.000
_cell.length_b   1.000
_cell.length_c   1.000
_cell.angle_alpha   90.00
_cell.angle_beta   90.00
_cell.angle_gamma   90.00
#
_symmetry.space_group_name_H-M   'P 1'
#
loop_
_entity.id
_entity.type
_entity.pdbx_description
1 polymer ?
#
loop_
_entity_poly.entity_id
_entity_poly.type
_entity_poly.pdbx_seq_one_letter_code
_entity_poly.pdbx_strand_id
1 'polypeptide(L)'
;MFAIHVEINKCNIWREMVMADRVVKLNVGGVLYTTSKSTLTSIPQCYLCQLVTGAIRPLRDERGTIFIDRDGHVFRYVLNYLRSKKLTLPQGYKELAMLKEEAEYYDLCQLVFNVEKVLKSRRRNRNKPRNKGGQNQRVAPSNALSRSLGSDMNSLALCDENGSVIFEDDSSDYFYD
;
A
#
# COMPACT_ATOMS: atom_id res chain seq x y z
N MET A 1 -12.52 35.85 -27.77
CA MET A 1 -11.07 36.07 -27.59
C MET A 1 -10.63 35.54 -26.21
N PHE A 2 -10.84 34.25 -25.93
CA PHE A 2 -10.49 33.61 -24.65
C PHE A 2 -10.07 32.15 -24.87
N ALA A 3 -8.98 31.93 -25.60
CA ALA A 3 -8.46 30.58 -25.84
C ALA A 3 -6.93 30.53 -25.92
N ILE A 4 -6.22 31.41 -25.19
CA ILE A 4 -4.74 31.45 -25.23
C ILE A 4 -4.08 31.49 -23.85
N HIS A 5 -4.83 31.26 -22.77
CA HIS A 5 -4.30 31.43 -21.41
C HIS A 5 -4.18 30.15 -20.56
N VAL A 6 -4.44 28.96 -21.14
CA VAL A 6 -4.35 27.68 -20.39
C VAL A 6 -3.23 26.77 -20.90
N GLU A 7 -2.60 27.08 -22.03
CA GLU A 7 -1.61 26.18 -22.65
C GLU A 7 -0.16 26.48 -22.26
N ILE A 8 0.11 27.68 -21.74
CA ILE A 8 1.46 28.11 -21.31
C ILE A 8 1.90 27.41 -20.00
N ASN A 9 0.95 26.93 -19.19
CA ASN A 9 1.25 26.28 -17.91
C ASN A 9 1.67 24.80 -18.02
N LYS A 10 1.44 24.12 -19.17
CA LYS A 10 1.94 22.76 -19.36
C LYS A 10 3.42 22.77 -19.73
N CYS A 11 3.87 23.65 -20.62
CA CYS A 11 5.25 23.64 -21.13
C CYS A 11 6.32 24.08 -20.11
N ASN A 12 5.96 24.85 -19.07
CA ASN A 12 6.92 25.25 -18.03
C ASN A 12 7.11 24.19 -16.93
N ILE A 13 6.17 23.26 -16.76
CA ILE A 13 6.29 22.15 -15.80
C ILE A 13 7.30 21.11 -16.30
N TRP A 14 7.28 20.78 -17.59
CA TRP A 14 8.26 19.84 -18.18
C TRP A 14 9.67 20.43 -18.24
N ARG A 15 9.83 21.76 -18.35
CA ARG A 15 11.14 22.42 -18.42
C ARG A 15 11.95 22.32 -17.12
N GLU A 16 11.29 22.20 -15.97
CA GLU A 16 11.97 22.01 -14.69
C GLU A 16 12.31 20.53 -14.40
N MET A 17 11.61 19.60 -15.06
CA MET A 17 11.87 18.16 -15.01
C MET A 17 13.09 17.74 -15.85
N VAL A 18 13.61 18.61 -16.72
CA VAL A 18 14.85 18.39 -17.51
C VAL A 18 16.03 19.16 -16.89
N MET A 19 16.14 19.17 -15.57
CA MET A 19 17.41 19.48 -14.90
C MET A 19 18.11 18.16 -14.57
N ALA A 20 19.43 18.12 -14.76
CA ALA A 20 20.23 16.95 -14.38
C ALA A 20 19.86 16.53 -12.94
N ASP A 21 19.46 15.26 -12.80
CA ASP A 21 19.05 14.75 -11.51
C ASP A 21 20.23 14.83 -10.54
N ARG A 22 20.05 15.60 -9.46
CA ARG A 22 21.13 15.91 -8.53
C ARG A 22 20.95 15.13 -7.24
N VAL A 23 22.08 14.73 -6.66
CA VAL A 23 22.11 14.12 -5.34
C VAL A 23 21.76 15.16 -4.28
N VAL A 24 20.86 14.80 -3.38
CA VAL A 24 20.40 15.59 -2.24
C VAL A 24 20.69 14.81 -0.96
N LYS A 25 21.28 15.48 0.01
CA LYS A 25 21.51 14.97 1.37
C LYS A 25 20.46 15.54 2.31
N LEU A 26 19.93 14.68 3.18
CA LEU A 26 18.95 15.02 4.21
C LEU A 26 19.47 14.54 5.57
N ASN A 27 19.24 15.31 6.62
CA ASN A 27 19.46 14.95 8.00
C ASN A 27 18.08 14.93 8.68
N VAL A 28 17.57 13.75 9.00
CA VAL A 28 16.23 13.55 9.57
C VAL A 28 16.37 13.06 11.00
N GLY A 29 16.19 13.95 11.98
CA GLY A 29 16.35 13.65 13.41
C GLY A 29 17.73 13.08 13.77
N GLY A 30 18.79 13.47 13.05
CA GLY A 30 20.15 12.96 13.22
C GLY A 30 20.52 11.80 12.28
N VAL A 31 19.55 11.20 11.57
CA VAL A 31 19.82 10.13 10.60
C VAL A 31 20.07 10.72 9.22
N LEU A 32 21.23 10.41 8.65
CA LEU A 32 21.64 10.92 7.34
C LEU A 32 21.08 10.04 6.21
N TYR A 33 20.43 10.69 5.26
CA TYR A 33 19.92 10.10 4.03
C TYR A 33 20.56 10.77 2.82
N THR A 34 20.80 9.96 1.79
CA THR A 34 21.23 10.43 0.47
C THR A 34 20.26 9.89 -0.57
N THR A 35 19.76 10.77 -1.44
CA THR A 35 18.80 10.43 -2.49
C THR A 35 18.91 11.41 -3.65
N SER A 36 18.07 11.27 -4.67
CA SER A 36 18.01 12.20 -5.80
C SER A 36 16.91 13.25 -5.65
N LYS A 37 17.04 14.40 -6.33
CA LYS A 37 15.98 15.41 -6.42
C LYS A 37 14.72 14.78 -7.04
N SER A 38 14.88 13.99 -8.09
CA SER A 38 13.78 13.27 -8.75
C SER A 38 12.95 12.41 -7.80
N THR A 39 13.60 11.75 -6.83
CA THR A 39 12.89 10.95 -5.81
C THR A 39 12.05 11.84 -4.90
N LEU A 40 12.60 12.97 -4.44
CA LEU A 40 11.91 13.88 -3.52
C LEU A 40 10.79 14.68 -4.21
N THR A 41 10.91 14.91 -5.51
CA THR A 41 9.87 15.54 -6.34
C THR A 41 8.93 14.55 -7.02
N SER A 42 9.09 13.25 -6.75
CA SER A 42 8.32 12.19 -7.41
C SER A 42 6.84 12.19 -7.06
N ILE A 43 6.43 12.96 -6.03
CA ILE A 43 5.05 13.28 -5.72
C ILE A 43 4.96 14.81 -5.71
N PRO A 44 4.15 15.41 -6.58
CA PRO A 44 4.03 16.86 -6.63
C PRO A 44 3.43 17.39 -5.33
N GLN A 45 3.82 18.61 -4.95
CA GLN A 45 3.27 19.35 -3.81
C GLN A 45 3.45 18.72 -2.42
N CYS A 46 4.02 17.52 -2.28
CA CYS A 46 4.39 17.00 -0.97
C CYS A 46 5.46 17.89 -0.31
N TYR A 47 5.56 17.86 1.03
CA TYR A 47 6.49 18.69 1.78
C TYR A 47 7.94 18.57 1.28
N LEU A 48 8.40 17.34 1.03
CA LEU A 48 9.76 17.06 0.54
C LEU A 48 10.03 17.66 -0.84
N CYS A 49 9.02 17.67 -1.71
CA CYS A 49 9.09 18.33 -3.01
C CYS A 49 9.29 19.84 -2.83
N GLN A 50 8.49 20.46 -1.96
CA GLN A 50 8.56 21.89 -1.67
C GLN A 50 9.92 22.31 -1.10
N LEU A 51 10.55 21.47 -0.27
CA LEU A 51 11.89 21.73 0.25
C LEU A 51 12.97 21.78 -0.84
N VAL A 52 12.89 20.91 -1.85
CA VAL A 52 13.94 20.80 -2.89
C VAL A 52 13.68 21.65 -4.13
N THR A 53 12.44 22.09 -4.35
CA THR A 53 12.07 23.11 -5.34
C THR A 53 12.28 24.53 -4.80
N GLY A 54 12.45 24.69 -3.49
CA GLY A 54 12.66 25.99 -2.86
C GLY A 54 11.38 26.77 -2.58
N ALA A 55 10.21 26.13 -2.71
CA ALA A 55 8.93 26.71 -2.31
C ALA A 55 8.89 26.99 -0.80
N ILE A 56 9.56 26.15 0.00
CA ILE A 56 9.78 26.35 1.43
C ILE A 56 11.29 26.44 1.69
N ARG A 57 11.71 27.36 2.55
CA ARG A 57 13.11 27.45 2.99
C ARG A 57 13.40 26.36 4.05
N PRO A 58 14.27 25.37 3.78
CA PRO A 58 14.61 24.34 4.76
C PRO A 58 15.52 24.88 5.85
N LEU A 59 15.42 24.31 7.05
CA LEU A 59 16.50 24.36 8.03
C LEU A 59 17.72 23.60 7.49
N ARG A 60 18.91 23.99 7.94
CA ARG A 60 20.16 23.32 7.58
C ARG A 60 20.97 23.03 8.83
N ASP A 61 21.64 21.88 8.84
CA ASP A 61 22.61 21.56 9.87
C ASP A 61 23.95 22.29 9.66
N GLU A 62 24.90 22.09 10.57
CA GLU A 62 26.25 22.69 10.51
C GLU A 62 27.01 22.36 9.22
N ARG A 63 26.63 21.29 8.51
CA ARG A 63 27.22 20.84 7.25
C ARG A 63 26.49 21.40 6.03
N GLY A 64 25.49 22.25 6.23
CA GLY A 64 24.64 22.79 5.17
C GLY A 64 23.63 21.79 4.60
N THR A 65 23.48 20.62 5.22
CA THR A 65 22.53 19.57 4.80
C THR A 65 21.12 19.97 5.22
N ILE A 66 20.11 19.66 4.39
CA ILE A 66 18.71 19.93 4.75
C ILE A 66 18.37 19.15 6.03
N PHE A 67 17.93 19.86 7.06
CA PHE A 67 17.57 19.29 8.35
C PHE A 67 16.05 19.22 8.50
N ILE A 68 15.57 18.07 8.98
CA ILE A 68 14.17 17.79 9.26
C ILE A 68 14.09 17.21 10.68
N ASP A 69 13.34 17.89 11.55
CA ASP A 69 13.16 17.49 12.95
C ASP A 69 12.07 16.42 13.09
N ARG A 70 12.33 15.22 12.55
CA ARG A 70 11.40 14.07 12.51
C ARG A 70 12.13 12.75 12.75
N ASP A 71 11.38 11.66 12.90
CA ASP A 71 11.95 10.33 13.13
C ASP A 71 12.68 9.79 11.88
N GLY A 72 14.00 9.76 11.96
CA GLY A 72 14.85 9.27 10.89
C GLY A 72 14.69 7.79 10.58
N HIS A 73 14.31 6.92 11.53
CA HIS A 73 14.16 5.48 11.27
C HIS A 73 12.89 5.18 10.48
N VAL A 74 11.79 5.83 10.83
CA VAL A 74 10.51 5.70 10.13
C VAL A 74 10.60 6.32 8.73
N PHE A 75 11.36 7.42 8.58
CA PHE A 75 11.60 8.08 7.29
C PHE A 75 12.11 7.14 6.20
N ARG A 76 12.83 6.07 6.55
CA ARG A 76 13.28 5.05 5.59
C ARG A 76 12.14 4.51 4.73
N TYR A 77 10.97 4.27 5.32
CA TYR A 77 9.81 3.73 4.62
C TYR A 77 9.12 4.80 3.77
N VAL A 78 9.10 6.05 4.24
CA VAL A 78 8.65 7.20 3.45
C VAL A 78 9.51 7.34 2.19
N LEU A 79 10.83 7.32 2.33
CA LEU A 79 11.75 7.44 1.21
C LEU A 79 11.63 6.26 0.23
N ASN A 80 11.45 5.04 0.73
CA ASN A 80 11.22 3.87 -0.12
C ASN A 80 9.88 3.96 -0.86
N TYR A 81 8.83 4.50 -0.24
CA TYR A 81 7.57 4.76 -0.90
C TYR A 81 7.72 5.77 -2.05
N LEU A 82 8.51 6.84 -1.87
CA LEU A 82 8.78 7.80 -2.94
C LEU A 82 9.47 7.15 -4.16
N ARG A 83 10.38 6.19 -3.91
CA ARG A 83 11.11 5.46 -4.96
C ARG A 83 10.24 4.47 -5.73
N SER A 84 9.48 3.63 -5.02
CA SER A 84 8.78 2.48 -5.62
C SER A 84 7.29 2.70 -5.84
N LYS A 85 6.72 3.73 -5.22
CA LYS A 85 5.26 3.99 -5.10
C LYS A 85 4.48 2.88 -4.41
N LYS A 86 5.18 1.98 -3.69
CA LYS A 86 4.59 0.83 -2.99
C LYS A 86 4.88 0.90 -1.50
N LEU A 87 3.89 0.51 -0.68
CA LEU A 87 4.07 0.35 0.77
C LEU A 87 4.79 -0.98 1.05
N THR A 88 6.12 -0.94 1.10
CA THR A 88 6.96 -2.11 1.40
C THR A 88 7.42 -2.07 2.85
N LEU A 89 6.90 -2.98 3.66
CA LEU A 89 7.22 -3.08 5.09
C LEU A 89 7.77 -4.47 5.44
N PRO A 90 8.71 -4.57 6.39
CA PRO A 90 9.15 -5.86 6.93
C PRO A 90 7.97 -6.66 7.50
N GLN A 91 8.08 -7.99 7.44
CA GLN A 91 7.10 -8.86 8.07
C GLN A 91 6.98 -8.52 9.56
N GLY A 92 5.75 -8.35 10.05
CA GLY A 92 5.51 -8.03 11.45
C GLY A 92 5.82 -6.59 11.86
N TYR A 93 6.08 -5.66 10.93
CA TYR A 93 6.31 -4.24 11.25
C TYR A 93 5.22 -3.68 12.18
N LYS A 94 5.62 -3.18 13.36
CA LYS A 94 4.71 -2.80 14.45
C LYS A 94 4.36 -1.31 14.45
N GLU A 95 5.26 -0.47 13.96
CA GLU A 95 5.19 1.00 14.05
C GLU A 95 4.35 1.62 12.91
N LEU A 96 3.22 1.00 12.58
CA LEU A 96 2.31 1.52 11.54
C LEU A 96 1.70 2.87 11.92
N ALA A 97 1.44 3.11 13.21
CA ALA A 97 0.91 4.37 13.68
C ALA A 97 1.91 5.51 13.46
N MET A 98 3.18 5.31 13.85
CA MET A 98 4.26 6.27 13.61
C MET A 98 4.46 6.52 12.11
N LEU A 99 4.43 5.47 11.28
CA LEU A 99 4.53 5.64 9.83
C LEU A 99 3.36 6.45 9.25
N LYS A 100 2.16 6.32 9.83
CA LYS A 100 1.01 7.13 9.44
C LYS A 100 1.25 8.61 9.77
N GLU A 101 1.71 8.91 10.97
CA GLU A 101 2.02 10.28 11.42
C GLU A 101 3.10 10.93 10.55
N GLU A 102 4.16 10.20 10.19
CA GLU A 102 5.17 10.70 9.24
C GLU A 102 4.57 10.92 7.85
N ALA A 103 3.75 9.99 7.35
CA ALA A 103 3.09 10.15 6.06
C ALA A 103 2.16 11.36 6.01
N GLU A 104 1.49 11.69 7.12
CA GLU A 104 0.69 12.92 7.27
C GLU A 104 1.60 14.15 7.29
N TYR A 105 2.70 14.14 8.07
CA TYR A 105 3.65 15.25 8.13
C TYR A 105 4.27 15.60 6.77
N TYR A 106 4.60 14.59 5.96
CA TYR A 106 5.19 14.80 4.63
C TYR A 106 4.17 15.09 3.52
N ASP A 107 2.88 15.24 3.86
CA ASP A 107 1.77 15.44 2.92
C ASP A 107 1.65 14.31 1.87
N LEU A 108 1.73 13.06 2.31
CA LEU A 108 1.68 11.87 1.46
C LEU A 108 0.34 11.14 1.57
N CYS A 109 -0.74 11.78 1.09
CA CYS A 109 -2.12 11.29 1.25
C CYS A 109 -2.32 9.81 0.84
N GLN A 110 -1.72 9.38 -0.28
CA GLN A 110 -1.83 8.00 -0.74
C GLN A 110 -1.10 7.00 0.18
N LEU A 111 0.01 7.40 0.78
CA LEU A 111 0.70 6.59 1.78
C LEU A 111 -0.14 6.46 3.05
N VAL A 112 -0.74 7.56 3.54
CA VAL A 112 -1.66 7.56 4.68
C VAL A 112 -2.79 6.58 4.46
N PHE A 113 -3.47 6.66 3.30
CA PHE A 113 -4.56 5.75 2.94
C PHE A 113 -4.13 4.28 2.96
N ASN A 114 -2.96 3.96 2.37
CA ASN A 114 -2.45 2.60 2.34
C ASN A 114 -2.12 2.07 3.74
N VAL A 115 -1.52 2.89 4.61
CA VAL A 115 -1.21 2.52 6.00
C VAL A 115 -2.50 2.27 6.80
N GLU A 116 -3.52 3.13 6.64
CA GLU A 116 -4.82 2.93 7.27
C GLU A 116 -5.52 1.63 6.84
N LYS A 117 -5.43 1.29 5.55
CA LYS A 117 -5.98 0.04 5.02
C LYS A 117 -5.34 -1.16 5.73
N VAL A 118 -4.02 -1.15 5.91
CA VAL A 118 -3.30 -2.22 6.64
C VAL A 118 -3.72 -2.27 8.11
N LEU A 119 -3.84 -1.12 8.78
CA LEU A 119 -4.30 -1.04 10.17
C LEU A 119 -5.72 -1.62 10.34
N LYS A 120 -6.66 -1.27 9.45
CA LYS A 120 -8.04 -1.78 9.46
C LYS A 120 -8.07 -3.30 9.25
N SER A 121 -7.28 -3.83 8.31
CA SER A 121 -7.19 -5.27 8.06
C SER A 121 -6.62 -6.04 9.26
N ARG A 122 -5.60 -5.50 9.94
CA ARG A 122 -5.04 -6.13 11.17
C ARG A 122 -6.06 -6.19 12.30
N ARG A 123 -6.86 -5.13 12.48
CA ARG A 123 -7.94 -5.10 13.49
C ARG A 123 -9.00 -6.15 13.20
N ARG A 124 -9.41 -6.31 11.93
CA ARG A 124 -10.38 -7.34 11.52
C ARG A 124 -9.85 -8.75 11.77
N ASN A 125 -8.61 -9.05 11.39
CA ASN A 125 -8.01 -10.36 11.62
C ASN A 125 -7.88 -10.69 13.11
N ARG A 126 -7.59 -9.69 13.96
CA ARG A 126 -7.53 -9.89 15.42
C ARG A 126 -8.90 -10.22 16.03
N ASN A 127 -9.97 -9.66 15.48
CA ASN A 127 -11.33 -9.83 16.02
C ASN A 127 -12.06 -11.05 15.44
N LYS A 128 -11.48 -11.78 14.49
CA LYS A 128 -12.09 -13.00 13.95
C LYS A 128 -12.05 -14.09 15.04
N PRO A 129 -13.21 -14.64 15.47
CA PRO A 129 -13.21 -15.72 16.45
C PRO A 129 -12.41 -16.89 15.88
N ARG A 130 -11.44 -17.40 16.66
CA ARG A 130 -10.75 -18.64 16.32
C ARG A 130 -11.81 -19.74 16.40
N ASN A 131 -12.29 -20.20 15.25
CA ASN A 131 -13.10 -21.40 15.19
C ASN A 131 -12.23 -22.54 15.71
N LYS A 132 -12.41 -22.94 16.98
CA LYS A 132 -11.75 -24.12 17.55
C LYS A 132 -12.46 -25.34 16.98
N GLY A 133 -12.14 -25.68 15.72
CA GLY A 133 -12.61 -26.89 15.08
C GLY A 133 -12.12 -28.13 15.83
N GLY A 134 -13.05 -28.77 16.53
CA GLY A 134 -13.20 -30.23 16.66
C GLY A 134 -12.05 -31.04 17.25
N GLN A 135 -12.09 -31.30 18.56
CA GLN A 135 -11.65 -32.60 19.05
C GLN A 135 -12.76 -33.61 18.77
N ASN A 136 -12.58 -34.45 17.75
CA ASN A 136 -13.40 -35.65 17.59
C ASN A 136 -12.49 -36.87 17.57
N GLN A 137 -12.35 -37.52 18.74
CA GLN A 137 -12.01 -38.94 18.85
C GLN A 137 -12.86 -39.54 19.97
N ARG A 138 -14.12 -39.85 19.64
CA ARG A 138 -14.82 -40.98 20.28
C ARG A 138 -14.87 -42.10 19.26
N VAL A 139 -14.06 -43.12 19.50
CA VAL A 139 -14.08 -44.39 18.79
C VAL A 139 -15.38 -45.11 19.18
N ALA A 140 -16.19 -45.52 18.21
CA ALA A 140 -17.27 -46.48 18.41
C ALA A 140 -17.10 -47.63 17.40
N PRO A 141 -17.39 -48.90 17.79
CA PRO A 141 -17.02 -50.06 17.01
C PRO A 141 -18.04 -50.43 15.92
N SER A 142 -17.54 -51.24 15.00
CA SER A 142 -18.11 -51.80 13.77
C SER A 142 -19.42 -52.58 13.94
N ASN A 143 -20.38 -52.37 13.02
CA ASN A 143 -20.98 -53.37 12.11
C ASN A 143 -22.39 -52.94 11.66
N ALA A 144 -22.61 -52.83 10.35
CA ALA A 144 -23.84 -53.28 9.67
C ALA A 144 -23.70 -53.14 8.14
N LEU A 145 -23.98 -54.25 7.44
CA LEU A 145 -24.10 -54.40 5.99
C LEU A 145 -25.54 -54.14 5.53
N SER A 146 -25.76 -53.52 4.35
CA SER A 146 -26.63 -54.06 3.28
C SER A 146 -26.87 -53.06 2.11
N ARG A 147 -26.63 -53.53 0.87
CA ARG A 147 -27.45 -53.49 -0.39
C ARG A 147 -28.48 -52.35 -0.59
N SER A 148 -28.84 -51.84 -1.78
CA SER A 148 -28.46 -51.96 -3.21
C SER A 148 -29.43 -51.08 -4.04
N LEU A 149 -28.99 -50.55 -5.19
CA LEU A 149 -29.74 -50.24 -6.45
C LEU A 149 -30.92 -49.23 -6.47
N GLY A 150 -30.90 -48.34 -7.46
CA GLY A 150 -32.09 -47.60 -7.94
C GLY A 150 -31.74 -46.33 -8.71
N SER A 151 -32.31 -46.18 -9.90
CA SER A 151 -31.99 -45.25 -10.98
C SER A 151 -32.74 -43.90 -10.94
N ASP A 152 -32.29 -43.02 -11.85
CA ASP A 152 -33.06 -42.03 -12.60
C ASP A 152 -32.93 -40.53 -12.27
N MET A 153 -32.68 -39.82 -13.38
CA MET A 153 -32.50 -38.40 -13.60
C MET A 153 -33.81 -37.62 -13.40
N ASN A 154 -33.76 -36.50 -12.67
CA ASN A 154 -34.22 -35.18 -13.17
C ASN A 154 -33.95 -34.07 -12.13
N SER A 155 -33.49 -32.92 -12.60
CA SER A 155 -33.53 -31.59 -11.95
C SER A 155 -32.82 -31.44 -10.58
N LEU A 156 -31.57 -30.99 -10.61
CA LEU A 156 -30.79 -30.65 -9.41
C LEU A 156 -30.32 -29.18 -9.48
N ALA A 157 -31.20 -28.28 -9.06
CA ALA A 157 -30.76 -27.13 -8.29
C ALA A 157 -30.88 -27.54 -6.81
N LEU A 158 -29.75 -27.79 -6.14
CA LEU A 158 -29.70 -27.96 -4.69
C LEU A 158 -28.65 -27.01 -4.11
N CYS A 159 -29.13 -26.13 -3.25
CA CYS A 159 -28.36 -25.23 -2.41
C CYS A 159 -27.66 -26.05 -1.30
N ASP A 160 -26.45 -25.67 -0.87
CA ASP A 160 -25.83 -26.26 0.31
C ASP A 160 -26.46 -25.72 1.61
N GLU A 161 -26.17 -26.37 2.74
CA GLU A 161 -26.65 -25.99 4.08
C GLU A 161 -26.08 -24.65 4.60
N ASN A 162 -25.31 -23.94 3.78
CA ASN A 162 -24.86 -22.57 4.00
C ASN A 162 -25.46 -21.55 3.01
N GLY A 163 -26.34 -21.97 2.09
CA GLY A 163 -27.11 -21.09 1.22
C GLY A 163 -26.28 -20.31 0.18
N SER A 164 -25.15 -20.84 -0.30
CA SER A 164 -24.36 -20.16 -1.33
C SER A 164 -24.64 -20.70 -2.73
N VAL A 165 -24.91 -19.79 -3.68
CA VAL A 165 -25.03 -20.10 -5.12
C VAL A 165 -23.63 -20.26 -5.71
N ILE A 166 -23.39 -21.36 -6.45
CA ILE A 166 -22.16 -21.57 -7.23
C ILE A 166 -22.30 -20.77 -8.53
N PHE A 167 -21.39 -19.83 -8.79
CA PHE A 167 -21.26 -19.22 -10.11
C PHE A 167 -20.31 -20.07 -10.95
N GLU A 168 -20.76 -20.44 -12.15
CA GLU A 168 -19.93 -21.06 -13.17
C GLU A 168 -18.82 -20.09 -13.61
N ASP A 169 -17.56 -20.55 -13.59
CA ASP A 169 -16.41 -19.84 -14.15
C ASP A 169 -16.49 -19.96 -15.68
N ASP A 170 -17.16 -19.01 -16.32
CA ASP A 170 -17.07 -18.81 -17.76
C ASP A 170 -15.84 -17.96 -18.10
N SER A 171 -14.84 -18.63 -18.68
CA SER A 171 -13.97 -18.19 -19.78
C SER A 171 -13.56 -16.72 -19.90
N SER A 172 -12.27 -16.45 -19.98
CA SER A 172 -11.76 -15.65 -21.12
C SER A 172 -10.27 -15.86 -21.39
N ASP A 173 -10.04 -16.27 -22.63
CA ASP A 173 -8.79 -16.33 -23.36
C ASP A 173 -8.00 -15.01 -23.33
N TYR A 174 -6.68 -15.10 -23.19
CA TYR A 174 -5.75 -14.05 -23.63
C TYR A 174 -5.10 -14.50 -24.94
N PHE A 175 -5.63 -14.01 -26.05
CA PHE A 175 -4.95 -13.94 -27.35
C PHE A 175 -4.19 -12.60 -27.42
N TYR A 176 -2.91 -12.62 -27.79
CA TYR A 176 -2.11 -11.44 -28.10
C TYR A 176 -2.09 -11.25 -29.62
N ASP A 177 -2.44 -10.06 -30.09
CA ASP A 177 -1.97 -9.48 -31.37
C ASP A 177 -0.84 -8.48 -31.06
#